data_AF-A0A257X201-F1
#
_entry.id   AF-A0A257X201-F1
#
_cell.length_a   1.000
_cell.length_b   1.000
_cell.length_c   1.000
_cell.angle_alpha   90.00
_cell.angle_beta   90.00
_cell.angle_gamma   90.00
#
_symmetry.space_group_name_H-M   'P 1'
#
loop_
_entity.id
_entity.type
_entity.pdbx_description
1 polymer ?
#
loop_
_entity_poly.entity_id
_entity_poly.type
_entity_poly.pdbx_seq_one_letter_code
_entity_poly.pdbx_strand_id
1 'polypeptide(L)'
;MSAHTLTALYDSRVIVEYLDGVAPNNKLLPSTARERALVKRWEALADGMTDAAVAIVLEVRRMVSEQNASWISRQRAKIDRALNTLAADLGDGAWCHGNSISLADIAVGSALGYLDFRFPELDWRARHANLARLQEKLMQRPSLAETVPVE
;
A
#
# COMPACT_ATOMS: atom_id res chain seq x y z
N MET A 1 35.11 -15.88 -17.64
CA MET A 1 34.05 -15.66 -16.63
C MET A 1 33.58 -14.23 -16.81
N SER A 2 32.39 -14.03 -17.37
CA SER A 2 31.84 -12.68 -17.53
C SER A 2 31.46 -12.19 -16.14
N ALA A 3 32.04 -11.07 -15.71
CA ALA A 3 31.61 -10.41 -14.48
C ALA A 3 30.13 -10.05 -14.66
N HIS A 4 29.23 -10.80 -14.03
CA HIS A 4 27.84 -10.39 -13.93
C HIS A 4 27.84 -9.06 -13.19
N THR A 5 27.65 -7.97 -13.92
CA THR A 5 27.37 -6.68 -13.33
C THR A 5 26.03 -6.83 -12.61
N LEU A 6 26.07 -6.87 -11.28
CA LEU A 6 24.87 -6.90 -10.45
C LEU A 6 24.12 -5.59 -10.69
N THR A 7 23.09 -5.64 -11.54
CA THR A 7 22.22 -4.49 -11.81
C THR A 7 21.23 -4.37 -10.66
N ALA A 8 21.27 -3.25 -9.93
CA ALA A 8 20.31 -2.98 -8.88
C ALA A 8 18.92 -2.71 -9.47
N LEU A 9 17.89 -3.31 -8.87
CA LEU A 9 16.49 -3.06 -9.21
C LEU A 9 15.88 -2.07 -8.21
N TYR A 10 15.15 -1.11 -8.75
CA TYR A 10 14.36 -0.12 -8.03
C TYR A 10 13.27 0.37 -8.99
N ASP A 11 12.14 0.86 -8.52
CA ASP A 11 11.64 1.01 -7.15
C ASP A 11 10.93 -0.26 -6.62
N SER A 12 10.05 -0.12 -5.62
CA SER A 12 9.25 -1.23 -5.09
C SER A 12 8.41 -1.94 -6.16
N ARG A 13 7.87 -1.20 -7.14
CA ARG A 13 7.02 -1.74 -8.21
C ARG A 13 7.82 -2.61 -9.17
N VAL A 14 9.03 -2.18 -9.49
CA VAL A 14 9.96 -2.96 -10.33
C VAL A 14 10.42 -4.20 -9.60
N ILE A 15 10.79 -4.07 -8.33
CA ILE A 15 11.26 -5.19 -7.51
C ILE A 15 10.16 -6.25 -7.37
N VAL A 16 8.93 -5.85 -7.04
CA VAL A 16 7.85 -6.82 -6.78
C VAL A 16 7.41 -7.54 -8.06
N GLU A 17 7.43 -6.86 -9.22
CA GLU A 17 7.13 -7.50 -10.50
C GLU A 17 8.22 -8.49 -10.93
N TYR A 18 9.50 -8.16 -10.69
CA TYR A 18 10.60 -9.09 -10.88
C TYR A 18 10.48 -10.33 -9.97
N LEU A 19 10.23 -10.10 -8.67
CA LEU A 19 10.08 -11.18 -7.69
C LEU A 19 8.90 -12.09 -8.04
N ASP A 20 7.76 -11.53 -8.44
CA ASP A 20 6.62 -12.32 -8.93
C ASP A 20 6.97 -13.11 -10.19
N GLY A 21 7.75 -12.53 -11.10
CA GLY A 21 8.21 -13.18 -12.33
C GLY A 21 9.07 -14.42 -12.07
N VAL A 22 10.03 -14.33 -11.14
CA VAL A 22 10.97 -15.42 -10.84
C VAL A 22 10.44 -16.43 -9.82
N ALA A 23 9.45 -16.07 -9.00
CA ALA A 23 8.85 -16.99 -8.03
C ALA A 23 8.16 -18.16 -8.75
N PRO A 24 8.44 -19.43 -8.39
CA PRO A 24 7.86 -20.58 -9.06
C PRO A 24 6.37 -20.77 -8.72
N ASN A 25 5.96 -20.29 -7.54
CA ASN A 25 4.63 -20.52 -6.95
C ASN A 25 4.05 -19.19 -6.43
N ASN A 26 2.78 -19.18 -6.03
CA ASN A 26 2.13 -18.05 -5.35
C ASN A 26 2.18 -16.73 -6.14
N LYS A 27 1.80 -16.77 -7.42
CA LYS A 27 1.72 -15.57 -8.26
C LYS A 27 0.76 -14.54 -7.65
N LEU A 28 1.26 -13.34 -7.46
CA LEU A 28 0.56 -12.17 -6.95
C LEU A 28 0.04 -11.26 -8.07
N LEU A 29 0.58 -11.40 -9.28
CA LEU A 29 0.12 -10.70 -10.48
C LEU A 29 -0.57 -11.67 -11.45
N PRO A 30 -1.79 -11.34 -11.94
CA PRO A 30 -2.45 -12.11 -12.98
C PRO A 30 -1.63 -12.21 -14.28
N SER A 31 -1.86 -13.28 -15.05
CA SER A 31 -1.18 -13.52 -16.33
C SER A 31 -1.76 -12.72 -17.49
N THR A 32 -3.06 -12.42 -17.47
CA THR A 32 -3.70 -11.63 -18.52
C THR A 32 -3.44 -10.14 -18.31
N ALA A 33 -3.21 -9.40 -19.40
CA ALA A 33 -2.90 -7.98 -19.34
C ALA A 33 -4.00 -7.16 -18.63
N ARG A 34 -5.26 -7.52 -18.85
CA ARG A 34 -6.42 -6.84 -18.25
C ARG A 34 -6.45 -6.99 -16.74
N GLU A 35 -6.41 -8.22 -16.24
CA GLU A 35 -6.49 -8.46 -14.79
C GLU A 35 -5.22 -7.94 -14.09
N ARG A 36 -4.05 -8.03 -14.75
CA ARG A 36 -2.81 -7.39 -14.27
C ARG A 36 -2.96 -5.89 -14.12
N ALA A 37 -3.54 -5.20 -15.10
CA ALA A 37 -3.76 -3.76 -15.02
C ALA A 37 -4.70 -3.38 -13.87
N LEU A 38 -5.71 -4.20 -13.58
CA LEU A 38 -6.60 -4.00 -12.44
C LEU A 38 -5.85 -4.14 -11.10
N VAL A 39 -4.98 -5.14 -10.95
CA VAL A 39 -4.14 -5.28 -9.75
C VAL A 39 -3.14 -4.12 -9.61
N LYS A 40 -2.48 -3.72 -10.70
CA LYS A 40 -1.54 -2.57 -10.69
C LYS A 40 -2.25 -1.24 -10.40
N ARG A 41 -3.54 -1.10 -10.73
CA ARG A 41 -4.35 0.07 -10.34
C ARG A 41 -4.48 0.19 -8.83
N TRP A 42 -4.76 -0.92 -8.15
CA TRP A 42 -4.82 -0.97 -6.68
C TRP A 42 -3.48 -0.61 -6.04
N GLU A 43 -2.39 -1.21 -6.52
CA GLU A 43 -1.03 -0.89 -6.07
C GLU A 43 -0.74 0.61 -6.23
N ALA A 44 -1.03 1.19 -7.40
CA ALA A 44 -0.80 2.62 -7.65
C ALA A 44 -1.60 3.54 -6.72
N LEU A 45 -2.83 3.15 -6.36
CA LEU A 45 -3.65 3.92 -5.41
C LEU A 45 -3.12 3.83 -3.98
N ALA A 46 -2.70 2.63 -3.55
CA ALA A 46 -2.11 2.41 -2.22
C ALA A 46 -0.77 3.14 -2.07
N ASP A 47 0.08 3.09 -3.09
CA ASP A 47 1.34 3.85 -3.13
C ASP A 47 1.08 5.35 -3.10
N GLY A 48 0.14 5.86 -3.90
CA GLY A 48 -0.18 7.29 -3.90
C GLY A 48 -0.76 7.78 -2.56
N MET A 49 -1.46 6.92 -1.82
CA MET A 49 -1.87 7.18 -0.44
C MET A 49 -0.67 7.24 0.50
N THR A 50 0.26 6.29 0.35
CA THR A 50 1.50 6.24 1.13
C THR A 50 2.39 7.45 0.85
N ASP A 51 2.52 7.89 -0.40
CA ASP A 51 3.24 9.10 -0.78
C ASP A 51 2.66 10.35 -0.10
N ALA A 52 1.33 10.46 -0.03
CA ALA A 52 0.67 11.56 0.66
C ALA A 52 0.94 11.51 2.18
N ALA A 53 0.91 10.32 2.78
CA ALA A 53 1.24 10.10 4.18
C ALA A 53 2.70 10.47 4.49
N VAL A 54 3.66 9.98 3.68
CA VAL A 54 5.09 10.31 3.79
C VAL A 54 5.30 11.82 3.64
N ALA A 55 4.62 12.47 2.69
CA ALA A 55 4.73 13.91 2.50
C ALA A 55 4.28 14.72 3.73
N ILE A 56 3.25 14.26 4.47
CA ILE A 56 2.87 14.87 5.75
C ILE A 56 3.97 14.62 6.79
N VAL A 57 4.44 13.38 6.94
CA VAL A 57 5.50 13.02 7.91
C VAL A 57 6.76 13.86 7.69
N LEU A 58 7.17 14.08 6.45
CA LEU A 58 8.32 14.91 6.12
C LEU A 58 8.07 16.40 6.40
N GLU A 59 6.86 16.89 6.12
CA GLU A 59 6.52 18.29 6.39
C GLU A 59 6.49 18.60 7.90
N VAL A 60 5.90 17.72 8.72
CA VAL A 60 5.85 17.94 10.19
C VAL A 60 7.21 17.82 10.87
N ARG A 61 8.21 17.22 10.20
CA ARG A 61 9.60 17.17 10.68
C ARG A 61 10.38 18.45 10.41
N ARG A 62 9.86 19.37 9.59
CA ARG A 62 10.46 20.68 9.36
C ARG A 62 10.30 21.57 10.59
N MET A 63 11.11 22.62 10.67
CA MET A 63 10.92 23.68 11.67
C MET A 63 9.48 24.20 11.59
N VAL A 64 8.83 24.37 12.75
CA VAL A 64 7.40 24.75 12.83
C VAL A 64 7.09 26.01 12.01
N SER A 65 8.00 26.98 11.98
CA SER A 65 7.87 28.22 11.20
C SER A 65 7.90 28.04 9.68
N GLU A 66 8.40 26.89 9.19
CA GLU A 66 8.48 26.57 7.77
C GLU A 66 7.39 25.60 7.30
N GLN A 67 6.58 25.08 8.23
CA GLN A 67 5.53 24.14 7.88
C GLN A 67 4.37 24.84 7.17
N ASN A 68 3.92 24.23 6.08
CA ASN A 68 2.78 24.70 5.31
C ASN A 68 1.52 23.89 5.65
N ALA A 69 0.69 24.45 6.52
CA ALA A 69 -0.57 23.84 6.94
C ALA A 69 -1.53 23.53 5.77
N SER A 70 -1.53 24.35 4.71
CA SER A 70 -2.36 24.11 3.52
C SER A 70 -1.86 22.91 2.71
N TRP A 71 -0.55 22.68 2.68
CA TRP A 71 0.06 21.51 2.04
C TRP A 71 -0.28 20.22 2.79
N ILE A 72 -0.18 20.23 4.12
CA ILE A 72 -0.59 19.11 4.99
C ILE A 72 -2.07 18.78 4.75
N SER A 73 -2.93 19.81 4.77
CA SER A 73 -4.37 19.65 4.52
C SER A 73 -4.66 19.02 3.14
N ARG A 74 -3.92 19.43 2.11
CA ARG A 74 -4.03 18.85 0.77
C ARG A 74 -3.65 17.37 0.74
N GLN A 75 -2.58 16.96 1.41
CA GLN A 75 -2.18 15.56 1.46
C GLN A 75 -3.18 14.73 2.27
N ARG A 76 -3.69 15.25 3.38
CA ARG A 76 -4.73 14.57 4.17
C ARG A 76 -5.99 14.32 3.35
N ALA A 77 -6.40 15.30 2.55
CA ALA A 77 -7.50 15.12 1.61
C ALA A 77 -7.24 14.06 0.53
N LYS A 78 -5.99 13.80 0.13
CA LYS A 78 -5.66 12.68 -0.76
C LYS A 78 -5.81 11.34 -0.04
N ILE A 79 -5.33 11.23 1.21
CA ILE A 79 -5.48 10.03 2.04
C ILE A 79 -6.96 9.69 2.21
N ASP A 80 -7.79 10.67 2.58
CA ASP A 80 -9.23 10.45 2.75
C ASP A 80 -9.92 10.00 1.44
N ARG A 81 -9.58 10.61 0.30
CA ARG A 81 -10.12 10.16 -1.00
C ARG A 81 -9.63 8.76 -1.36
N ALA A 82 -8.37 8.43 -1.09
CA ALA A 82 -7.83 7.11 -1.37
C ALA A 82 -8.52 6.04 -0.51
N LEU A 83 -8.68 6.27 0.80
CA LEU A 83 -9.43 5.38 1.68
C LEU A 83 -10.86 5.16 1.20
N ASN A 84 -11.57 6.23 0.81
CA ASN A 84 -12.92 6.13 0.26
C ASN A 84 -12.96 5.28 -1.02
N THR A 85 -12.03 5.50 -1.95
CA THR A 85 -11.95 4.72 -3.20
C THR A 85 -11.60 3.27 -2.94
N LEU A 86 -10.61 2.98 -2.09
CA LEU A 86 -10.23 1.62 -1.71
C LEU A 86 -11.39 0.88 -1.05
N ALA A 87 -12.11 1.54 -0.13
CA ALA A 87 -13.26 0.96 0.54
C ALA A 87 -14.42 0.69 -0.44
N ALA A 88 -14.70 1.62 -1.36
CA ALA A 88 -15.74 1.45 -2.36
C ALA A 88 -15.40 0.33 -3.36
N ASP A 89 -14.17 0.28 -3.85
CA ASP A 89 -13.70 -0.74 -4.80
C ASP A 89 -13.65 -2.13 -4.14
N LEU A 90 -13.33 -2.22 -2.85
CA LEU A 90 -13.33 -3.49 -2.12
C LEU A 90 -14.76 -4.01 -1.93
N GLY A 91 -15.70 -3.12 -1.61
CA GLY A 91 -17.09 -3.48 -1.33
C GLY A 91 -17.17 -4.60 -0.28
N ASP A 92 -17.88 -5.68 -0.64
CA ASP A 92 -17.99 -6.91 0.16
C ASP A 92 -16.93 -7.96 -0.18
N GLY A 93 -15.98 -7.63 -1.06
CA GLY A 93 -14.91 -8.51 -1.48
C GLY A 93 -14.04 -9.00 -0.32
N ALA A 94 -13.61 -10.26 -0.41
CA ALA A 94 -12.70 -10.86 0.55
C ALA A 94 -11.22 -10.51 0.29
N TRP A 95 -10.93 -10.00 -0.91
CA TRP A 95 -9.64 -9.56 -1.44
C TRP A 95 -9.90 -8.39 -2.41
N CYS A 96 -8.91 -7.53 -2.62
CA CYS A 96 -9.00 -6.37 -3.50
C CYS A 96 -9.31 -6.75 -4.97
N HIS A 97 -8.86 -7.92 -5.41
CA HIS A 97 -9.10 -8.40 -6.77
C HIS A 97 -9.12 -9.93 -6.86
N GLY A 98 -10.11 -10.48 -7.57
CA GLY A 98 -10.26 -11.92 -7.75
C GLY A 98 -10.65 -12.65 -6.46
N ASN A 99 -10.31 -13.95 -6.39
CA ASN A 99 -10.73 -14.84 -5.30
C ASN A 99 -9.59 -15.24 -4.35
N SER A 100 -8.40 -14.67 -4.54
CA SER A 100 -7.20 -14.97 -3.74
C SER A 100 -6.40 -13.70 -3.49
N ILE A 101 -5.49 -13.75 -2.52
CA ILE A 101 -4.54 -12.68 -2.27
C ILE A 101 -3.71 -12.37 -3.54
N SER A 102 -3.47 -11.09 -3.78
CA SER A 102 -2.70 -10.55 -4.90
C SER A 102 -1.78 -9.42 -4.43
N LEU A 103 -1.02 -8.83 -5.35
CA LEU A 103 -0.23 -7.64 -5.05
C LEU A 103 -1.09 -6.47 -4.57
N ALA A 104 -2.35 -6.38 -5.02
CA ALA A 104 -3.29 -5.34 -4.59
C ALA A 104 -3.49 -5.36 -3.07
N ASP A 105 -3.70 -6.54 -2.49
CA ASP A 105 -3.93 -6.71 -1.06
C ASP A 105 -2.68 -6.38 -0.24
N ILE A 106 -1.49 -6.76 -0.73
CA ILE A 106 -0.22 -6.47 -0.06
C ILE A 106 0.07 -4.97 -0.06
N ALA A 107 -0.16 -4.29 -1.19
CA ALA A 107 0.03 -2.85 -1.28
C ALA A 107 -0.95 -2.10 -0.37
N VAL A 108 -2.24 -2.46 -0.40
CA VAL A 108 -3.26 -1.86 0.48
C VAL A 108 -2.95 -2.14 1.95
N GLY A 109 -2.60 -3.36 2.31
CA GLY A 109 -2.30 -3.72 3.70
C GLY A 109 -1.07 -3.00 4.25
N SER A 110 -0.03 -2.84 3.42
CA SER A 110 1.17 -2.06 3.75
C SER A 110 0.83 -0.59 3.96
N ALA A 111 0.01 0.00 3.08
CA ALA A 111 -0.38 1.41 3.17
C ALA A 111 -1.25 1.68 4.41
N LEU A 112 -2.22 0.80 4.72
CA LEU A 112 -3.04 0.88 5.94
C LEU A 112 -2.20 0.73 7.21
N GLY A 113 -1.28 -0.24 7.23
CA GLY A 113 -0.33 -0.41 8.35
C GLY A 113 0.58 0.80 8.53
N TYR A 114 0.96 1.48 7.45
CA TYR A 114 1.72 2.73 7.54
C TYR A 114 0.89 3.88 8.15
N LEU A 115 -0.41 3.96 7.83
CA LEU A 115 -1.30 4.93 8.49
C LEU A 115 -1.42 4.65 9.98
N ASP A 116 -1.54 3.37 10.39
CA ASP A 116 -1.57 3.00 11.81
C ASP A 116 -0.29 3.42 12.54
N PHE A 117 0.85 3.23 11.89
CA PHE A 117 2.15 3.54 12.46
C PHE A 117 2.41 5.05 12.56
N ARG A 118 2.04 5.83 11.55
CA ARG A 118 2.38 7.26 11.47
C ARG A 118 1.26 8.21 11.88
N PHE A 119 0.02 7.76 11.85
CA PHE A 119 -1.18 8.56 12.12
C PHE A 119 -2.17 7.76 13.01
N PRO A 120 -1.77 7.32 14.22
CA PRO A 120 -2.66 6.55 15.10
C PRO A 120 -3.92 7.31 15.50
N GLU A 121 -3.93 8.65 15.40
CA GLU A 121 -5.09 9.51 15.60
C GLU A 121 -6.09 9.48 14.43
N LEU A 122 -5.68 8.96 13.26
CA LEU A 122 -6.57 8.79 12.12
C LEU A 122 -7.36 7.49 12.26
N ASP A 123 -8.56 7.59 12.83
CA ASP A 123 -9.49 6.45 12.97
C ASP A 123 -10.13 6.08 11.62
N TRP A 124 -9.33 5.51 10.72
CA TRP A 124 -9.80 5.02 9.42
C TRP A 124 -10.59 3.71 9.56
N ARG A 125 -10.33 2.92 10.60
CA ARG A 125 -11.03 1.65 10.85
C ARG A 125 -12.51 1.86 11.14
N ALA A 126 -12.85 2.82 12.00
CA ALA A 126 -14.26 3.13 12.29
C ALA A 126 -15.02 3.61 11.05
N ARG A 127 -14.34 4.33 10.14
CA ARG A 127 -14.95 4.85 8.90
C ARG A 127 -15.07 3.81 7.79
N HIS A 128 -14.19 2.80 7.78
CA HIS A 128 -14.09 1.83 6.69
C HIS A 128 -13.97 0.40 7.23
N ALA A 129 -15.07 -0.11 7.79
CA ALA A 129 -15.13 -1.44 8.41
C ALA A 129 -14.69 -2.59 7.48
N ASN A 130 -14.93 -2.46 6.17
CA ASN A 130 -14.50 -3.47 5.20
C ASN A 130 -12.97 -3.49 4.99
N LEU A 131 -12.32 -2.32 4.99
CA LEU A 131 -10.85 -2.23 5.00
C LEU A 131 -10.28 -2.72 6.33
N ALA A 132 -10.94 -2.45 7.46
CA ALA A 132 -10.51 -2.96 8.76
C ALA A 132 -10.53 -4.50 8.78
N ARG A 133 -11.61 -5.12 8.27
CA ARG A 133 -11.72 -6.57 8.10
C ARG A 133 -10.64 -7.13 7.18
N LEU A 134 -10.34 -6.45 6.07
CA LEU A 134 -9.24 -6.86 5.18
C LEU A 134 -7.90 -6.83 5.93
N GLN A 135 -7.61 -5.74 6.66
CA GLN A 135 -6.38 -5.60 7.42
C GLN A 135 -6.23 -6.67 8.49
N GLU A 136 -7.27 -6.96 9.26
CA GLU A 136 -7.26 -8.04 10.27
C GLU A 136 -6.94 -9.39 9.65
N LYS A 137 -7.58 -9.71 8.51
CA LYS A 137 -7.32 -10.95 7.76
C LYS A 137 -5.87 -11.00 7.23
N LEU A 138 -5.36 -9.88 6.75
CA LEU A 138 -3.98 -9.76 6.26
C LEU A 138 -2.95 -9.95 7.38
N MET A 139 -3.21 -9.40 8.57
CA MET A 139 -2.36 -9.53 9.75
C MET A 139 -2.31 -10.95 10.34
N GLN A 140 -3.19 -11.86 9.91
CA GLN A 140 -3.07 -13.29 10.23
C GLN A 140 -1.96 -13.98 9.42
N ARG A 141 -1.38 -13.32 8.42
CA ARG A 141 -0.31 -13.88 7.58
C ARG A 141 1.06 -13.56 8.19
N PRO A 142 1.94 -14.55 8.39
CA PRO A 142 3.29 -14.31 8.92
C PRO A 142 4.06 -13.24 8.15
N SER A 143 3.96 -13.24 6.81
CA SER A 143 4.64 -12.26 5.95
C SER A 143 4.32 -10.80 6.27
N LEU A 144 3.13 -10.50 6.81
CA LEU A 144 2.73 -9.16 7.22
C LEU A 144 2.89 -8.96 8.73
N ALA A 145 2.54 -9.96 9.54
CA ALA A 145 2.68 -9.89 10.99
C ALA A 145 4.14 -9.69 11.44
N GLU A 146 5.10 -10.31 10.75
CA GLU A 146 6.52 -10.25 11.06
C GLU A 146 7.22 -9.02 10.47
N THR A 147 6.53 -8.24 9.64
CA THR A 147 7.07 -7.04 8.97
C THR A 147 6.39 -5.74 9.40
N VAL A 148 5.68 -5.78 10.54
CA VAL A 148 5.10 -4.57 11.15
C VAL A 148 6.21 -3.55 11.43
N PRO A 149 6.06 -2.27 11.03
CA PRO A 149 7.04 -1.24 11.33
C PRO A 149 7.27 -1.08 12.83
N VAL A 150 8.53 -0.95 13.22
CA VAL A 150 8.98 -0.61 14.58
C VAL A 150 9.74 0.72 14.56
N GLU A 151 9.82 1.39 15.70
CA GLU A 151 10.58 2.64 15.87
C GLU A 151 12.09 2.46 15.77
#